data_AF-A0A382U0K6-F1
#
_entry.id   AF-A0A382U0K6-F1
#
_cell.length_a   1.000
_cell.length_b   1.000
_cell.length_c   1.000
_cell.angle_alpha   90.00
_cell.angle_beta   90.00
_cell.angle_gamma   90.00
#
_symmetry.space_group_name_H-M   'P 1'
#
loop_
_entity.id
_entity.type
_entity.pdbx_description
1 polymer ?
#
loop_
_entity_poly.entity_id
_entity_poly.type
_entity_poly.pdbx_seq_one_letter_code
_entity_poly.pdbx_strand_id
1 'polypeptide(L)'
;SYMLTIGMIFLLFFLATSFGESGALTALVFGLMLGKKTYFSRLLKIKFPEDTIDNSLHSQVTFLVRSFFFVFVGLLASFAQIEYVIFGVIAALAIYVGRIIITHSVLVRGFSKLDKKVTSVMIPRGLAAAVLATFPLSMGLPNAEAYPQIIFFVVITSVIITTIGLGGAKKIPPPESQSGGFVKDKK
;
A
#
# COMPACT_ATOMS: atom_id res chain seq x y z
N SER A 1 -24.30 -4.32 -10.47
CA SER A 1 -23.91 -3.07 -9.77
C SER A 1 -22.39 -2.76 -9.68
N TYR A 2 -21.48 -3.46 -10.38
CA TYR A 2 -20.03 -3.17 -10.34
C TYR A 2 -19.60 -1.96 -11.20
N MET A 3 -20.12 -1.85 -12.42
CA MET A 3 -19.82 -0.72 -13.33
C MET A 3 -20.21 0.64 -12.73
N LEU A 4 -21.31 0.67 -11.95
CA LEU A 4 -21.75 1.88 -11.25
C LEU A 4 -20.75 2.28 -10.17
N THR A 5 -20.21 1.34 -9.40
CA THR A 5 -19.17 1.60 -8.40
C THR A 5 -17.90 2.17 -9.03
N ILE A 6 -17.44 1.60 -10.16
CA ILE A 6 -16.30 2.15 -10.91
C ILE A 6 -16.60 3.56 -11.41
N GLY A 7 -17.76 3.77 -12.03
CA GLY A 7 -18.17 5.09 -12.54
C GLY A 7 -18.21 6.14 -11.43
N MET A 8 -18.72 5.77 -10.26
CA MET A 8 -18.76 6.63 -9.08
C MET A 8 -17.36 6.92 -8.53
N ILE A 9 -16.45 5.94 -8.50
CA ILE A 9 -15.04 6.16 -8.13
C ILE A 9 -14.38 7.17 -9.08
N PHE A 10 -14.54 7.01 -10.40
CA PHE A 10 -13.97 7.95 -11.37
C PHE A 10 -14.57 9.35 -11.23
N LEU A 11 -15.89 9.46 -11.10
CA LEU A 11 -16.56 10.74 -10.91
C LEU A 11 -16.02 11.44 -9.67
N LEU A 12 -15.97 10.76 -8.52
CA LEU A 12 -15.45 11.34 -7.28
C LEU A 12 -13.97 11.70 -7.39
N PHE A 13 -13.17 10.88 -8.07
CA PHE A 13 -11.75 11.16 -8.30
C PHE A 13 -11.55 12.45 -9.10
N PHE A 14 -12.23 12.60 -10.24
CA PHE A 14 -12.11 13.78 -11.09
C PHE A 14 -12.71 15.03 -10.44
N LEU A 15 -13.83 14.89 -9.74
CA LEU A 15 -14.47 15.99 -9.03
C LEU A 15 -13.55 16.51 -7.91
N ALA A 16 -12.98 15.63 -7.08
CA ALA A 16 -12.02 16.02 -6.05
C ALA A 16 -10.76 16.68 -6.65
N THR A 17 -10.22 16.10 -7.73
CA THR A 17 -9.04 16.66 -8.40
C THR A 17 -9.32 18.04 -8.99
N SER A 18 -10.53 18.29 -9.48
CA SER A 18 -10.94 19.61 -10.01
C SER A 18 -11.01 20.68 -8.93
N PHE A 19 -11.30 20.30 -7.68
CA PHE A 19 -11.24 21.19 -6.52
C PHE A 19 -9.83 21.35 -5.93
N GLY A 20 -8.81 20.70 -6.51
CA GLY A 20 -7.43 20.71 -6.01
C GLY A 20 -7.18 19.72 -4.86
N GLU A 21 -8.15 18.85 -4.55
CA GLU A 21 -8.06 17.83 -3.50
C GLU A 21 -7.47 16.52 -4.01
N SER A 22 -7.07 15.62 -3.10
CA SER A 22 -6.54 14.30 -3.47
C SER A 22 -7.65 13.36 -3.96
N GLY A 23 -7.73 13.17 -5.27
CA GLY A 23 -8.63 12.19 -5.89
C GLY A 23 -8.40 10.76 -5.38
N ALA A 24 -7.13 10.38 -5.15
CA ALA A 24 -6.77 9.06 -4.63
C ALA A 24 -7.27 8.83 -3.19
N LEU A 25 -7.16 9.84 -2.32
CA LEU A 25 -7.67 9.76 -0.95
C LEU A 25 -9.20 9.68 -0.93
N THR A 26 -9.86 10.46 -1.79
CA THR A 26 -11.33 10.44 -1.94
C THR A 26 -11.83 9.06 -2.36
N ALA A 27 -11.18 8.45 -3.36
CA ALA A 27 -11.49 7.10 -3.80
C ALA A 27 -11.27 6.05 -2.70
N LEU A 28 -10.21 6.19 -1.90
CA LEU A 28 -9.95 5.30 -0.75
C LEU A 28 -11.05 5.39 0.31
N VAL A 29 -11.41 6.61 0.72
CA VAL A 29 -12.47 6.84 1.72
C VAL A 29 -13.80 6.29 1.22
N PHE A 30 -14.14 6.54 -0.04
CA PHE A 30 -15.34 5.98 -0.65
C PHE A 30 -15.33 4.44 -0.66
N GLY A 31 -14.21 3.82 -1.04
CA GLY A 31 -14.05 2.36 -1.00
C GLY A 31 -14.21 1.79 0.41
N LEU A 32 -13.66 2.46 1.43
CA LEU A 32 -13.84 2.09 2.84
C LEU A 32 -15.31 2.19 3.28
N MET A 33 -16.03 3.22 2.84
CA MET A 33 -17.46 3.39 3.12
C MET A 33 -18.31 2.27 2.50
N LEU A 34 -18.01 1.86 1.27
CA LEU A 34 -18.67 0.71 0.62
C LEU A 34 -18.39 -0.62 1.32
N GLY A 35 -17.19 -0.78 1.89
CA GLY A 35 -16.84 -1.97 2.68
C GLY A 35 -17.70 -2.13 3.95
N LYS A 36 -18.20 -1.04 4.53
CA LYS A 36 -19.06 -1.01 5.73
C LYS A 36 -20.55 -0.86 5.37
N LYS A 37 -21.06 -1.75 4.52
CA LYS A 37 -22.46 -1.74 4.01
C LYS A 37 -23.54 -1.51 5.08
N THR A 38 -23.44 -2.16 6.24
CA THR A 38 -24.45 -2.08 7.33
C THR A 38 -24.48 -0.75 8.06
N TYR A 39 -23.34 -0.08 8.20
CA TYR A 39 -23.27 1.25 8.83
C TYR A 39 -23.79 2.33 7.86
N PHE A 40 -23.39 2.25 6.60
CA PHE A 40 -23.78 3.20 5.57
C PHE A 40 -25.27 3.10 5.20
N SER A 41 -25.82 1.88 5.14
CA SER A 41 -27.26 1.61 4.95
C SER A 41 -28.12 2.23 6.07
N ARG A 42 -27.67 2.14 7.33
CA ARG A 42 -28.38 2.70 8.47
C ARG A 42 -28.35 4.24 8.50
N LEU A 43 -27.23 4.84 8.08
CA LEU A 43 -27.08 6.30 8.03
C LEU A 43 -27.94 6.94 6.93
N LEU A 44 -28.01 6.31 5.75
CA LEU A 44 -28.76 6.85 4.62
C LEU A 44 -30.24 6.42 4.58
N LYS A 45 -30.68 5.49 5.45
CA LYS A 45 -32.06 4.92 5.45
C LYS A 45 -32.50 4.38 4.07
N ILE A 46 -31.55 4.04 3.19
CA ILE A 46 -31.81 3.47 1.87
C ILE A 46 -31.55 1.97 1.96
N LYS A 47 -32.54 1.15 1.61
CA LYS A 47 -32.35 -0.29 1.43
C LYS A 47 -31.47 -0.49 0.20
N PHE A 48 -30.17 -0.66 0.40
CA PHE A 48 -29.29 -1.12 -0.66
C PHE A 48 -29.75 -2.53 -1.08
N PRO A 49 -29.98 -2.79 -2.37
CA PRO A 49 -30.16 -4.15 -2.86
C PRO A 49 -29.00 -5.03 -2.37
N GLU A 50 -29.27 -6.27 -1.98
CA GLU A 50 -28.26 -7.29 -1.66
C GLU A 50 -27.49 -7.75 -2.91
N ASP A 51 -27.16 -6.81 -3.80
CA ASP A 51 -26.20 -7.07 -4.83
C ASP A 51 -24.87 -7.31 -4.14
N THR A 52 -24.47 -8.58 -4.13
CA THR A 52 -23.09 -8.98 -3.95
C THR A 52 -22.27 -8.07 -4.86
N ILE A 53 -21.43 -7.24 -4.26
CA ILE A 53 -20.44 -6.52 -5.06
C ILE A 53 -19.63 -7.65 -5.67
N ASP A 54 -19.69 -7.78 -7.00
CA ASP A 54 -19.04 -8.86 -7.70
C ASP A 54 -17.52 -8.68 -7.58
N ASN A 55 -16.98 -9.23 -6.49
CA ASN A 55 -15.58 -9.12 -6.12
C ASN A 55 -14.68 -9.77 -7.17
N SER A 56 -15.23 -10.68 -7.99
CA SER A 56 -14.49 -11.36 -9.04
C SER A 56 -13.97 -10.38 -10.09
N LEU A 57 -14.83 -9.49 -10.62
CA LEU A 57 -14.42 -8.48 -11.60
C LEU A 57 -13.48 -7.43 -10.98
N HIS A 58 -13.71 -7.03 -9.73
CA HIS A 58 -12.82 -6.10 -9.04
C HIS A 58 -11.40 -6.66 -8.85
N SER A 59 -11.30 -7.93 -8.44
CA SER A 59 -10.03 -8.61 -8.27
C SER A 59 -9.29 -8.80 -9.60
N GLN A 60 -10.01 -9.15 -10.68
CA GLN A 60 -9.44 -9.28 -12.02
C GLN A 60 -8.88 -7.95 -12.54
N VAL A 61 -9.64 -6.85 -12.42
CA VAL A 61 -9.16 -5.52 -12.84
C VAL A 61 -7.95 -5.10 -12.01
N THR A 62 -8.00 -5.29 -10.69
CA THR A 62 -6.87 -4.95 -9.80
C THR A 62 -5.64 -5.78 -10.12
N PHE A 63 -5.81 -7.07 -10.45
CA PHE A 63 -4.72 -7.94 -10.87
C PHE A 63 -4.12 -7.47 -12.19
N LEU A 64 -4.94 -7.18 -13.20
CA LEU A 64 -4.47 -6.69 -14.50
C LEU A 64 -3.67 -5.40 -14.34
N VAL A 65 -4.23 -4.42 -13.64
CA VAL A 65 -3.57 -3.13 -13.39
C VAL A 65 -2.24 -3.34 -12.65
N ARG A 66 -2.22 -4.20 -11.63
CA ARG A 66 -1.00 -4.50 -10.88
C ARG A 66 0.08 -5.13 -11.75
N SER A 67 -0.27 -6.15 -12.52
CA SER A 67 0.66 -6.85 -13.41
C SER A 67 1.19 -5.92 -14.49
N PHE A 68 0.32 -5.10 -15.10
CA PHE A 68 0.72 -4.10 -16.08
C PHE A 68 1.76 -3.13 -15.53
N PHE A 69 1.52 -2.54 -14.34
CA PHE A 69 2.47 -1.59 -13.75
C PHE A 69 3.79 -2.25 -13.35
N PHE A 70 3.79 -3.47 -12.83
CA PHE A 70 5.04 -4.16 -12.51
C PHE A 70 5.86 -4.49 -13.75
N VAL A 71 5.22 -4.95 -14.83
CA VAL A 71 5.90 -5.19 -16.10
C VAL A 71 6.42 -3.88 -16.68
N PHE A 72 5.60 -2.82 -16.69
CA PHE A 72 5.98 -1.51 -17.21
C PHE A 72 7.19 -0.92 -16.49
N VAL A 73 7.21 -0.95 -15.16
CA VAL A 73 8.33 -0.45 -14.36
C VAL A 73 9.59 -1.32 -14.58
N GLY A 74 9.42 -2.63 -14.73
CA GLY A 74 10.52 -3.53 -15.09
C GLY A 74 11.10 -3.26 -16.48
N LEU A 75 10.28 -2.87 -17.45
CA LEU A 75 10.74 -2.50 -18.79
C LEU A 75 11.51 -1.17 -18.79
N LEU A 76 11.14 -0.22 -17.94
CA LEU A 76 11.86 1.05 -17.79
C LEU A 76 13.19 0.91 -17.04
N ALA A 77 13.39 -0.21 -16.33
CA ALA A 77 14.62 -0.46 -15.60
C ALA A 77 15.74 -0.86 -16.56
N SER A 78 16.83 -0.10 -16.55
CA SER A 78 18.06 -0.41 -17.27
C SER A 78 19.16 -0.83 -16.29
N PHE A 79 19.88 -1.89 -16.63
CA PHE A 79 21.07 -2.33 -15.88
C PHE A 79 22.37 -1.69 -16.38
N ALA A 80 22.31 -0.82 -17.39
CA ALA A 80 23.49 -0.22 -17.99
C ALA A 80 24.22 0.74 -17.05
N GLN A 81 23.49 1.40 -16.14
CA GLN A 81 24.02 2.41 -15.22
C GLN A 81 24.07 1.84 -13.80
N ILE A 82 25.23 1.28 -13.44
CA ILE A 82 25.43 0.64 -12.14
C ILE A 82 25.24 1.60 -10.95
N GLU A 83 25.45 2.90 -11.18
CA GLU A 83 25.23 3.96 -10.19
C GLU A 83 23.79 3.95 -9.66
N TYR A 84 22.79 3.83 -10.54
CA TYR A 84 21.38 3.85 -10.14
C TYR A 84 20.97 2.60 -9.36
N VAL A 85 21.63 1.47 -9.62
CA VAL A 85 21.49 0.26 -8.81
C VAL A 85 21.96 0.52 -7.39
N ILE A 86 23.16 1.09 -7.24
CA ILE A 86 23.75 1.39 -5.93
C ILE A 86 22.88 2.39 -5.17
N PHE A 87 22.45 3.48 -5.83
CA PHE A 87 21.55 4.46 -5.22
C PHE A 87 20.22 3.84 -4.79
N GLY A 88 19.60 2.99 -5.60
CA GLY A 88 18.34 2.33 -5.26
C GLY A 88 18.47 1.39 -4.06
N VAL A 89 19.55 0.60 -3.99
CA VAL A 89 19.81 -0.30 -2.85
C VAL A 89 20.09 0.49 -1.57
N ILE A 90 20.94 1.53 -1.64
CA ILE A 90 21.24 2.38 -0.49
C ILE A 90 19.98 3.10 0.00
N ALA A 91 19.17 3.64 -0.92
CA ALA A 91 17.90 4.28 -0.58
C ALA A 91 16.93 3.31 0.12
N ALA A 92 16.81 2.07 -0.38
CA ALA A 92 15.99 1.05 0.26
C ALA A 92 16.47 0.70 1.67
N LEU A 93 17.79 0.56 1.87
CA LEU A 93 18.39 0.31 3.17
C LEU A 93 18.18 1.49 4.13
N ALA A 94 18.35 2.72 3.66
CA ALA A 94 18.09 3.93 4.45
C ALA A 94 16.63 4.00 4.91
N ILE A 95 15.69 3.71 4.01
CA ILE A 95 14.25 3.63 4.35
C ILE A 95 13.99 2.54 5.39
N TYR A 96 14.64 1.37 5.26
CA TYR A 96 14.51 0.26 6.20
C TYR A 96 15.03 0.62 7.60
N VAL A 97 16.23 1.18 7.69
CA VAL A 97 16.82 1.64 8.97
C VAL A 97 15.95 2.73 9.60
N GLY A 98 15.51 3.71 8.82
CA GLY A 98 14.61 4.77 9.30
C GLY A 98 13.34 4.21 9.92
N ARG A 99 12.74 3.17 9.32
CA ARG A 99 11.56 2.51 9.90
C ARG A 99 11.88 1.80 11.21
N ILE A 100 12.99 1.11 11.34
CA ILE A 100 13.37 0.44 12.59
C ILE A 100 13.47 1.46 13.73
N ILE A 101 14.12 2.59 13.47
CA ILE A 101 14.28 3.68 14.45
C ILE A 101 12.91 4.24 14.87
N ILE A 102 12.04 4.56 13.89
CA ILE A 102 10.70 5.09 14.16
C ILE A 102 9.85 4.08 14.93
N THR A 103 9.85 2.82 14.51
CA THR A 103 9.05 1.79 15.18
C THR A 103 9.53 1.50 16.59
N HIS A 104 10.84 1.53 16.86
CA HIS A 104 11.35 1.42 18.22
C HIS A 104 10.98 2.60 19.11
N SER A 105 10.90 3.81 18.54
CA SER A 105 10.56 5.05 19.26
C SER A 105 9.05 5.19 19.52
N VAL A 106 8.22 4.77 18.55
CA VAL A 106 6.76 4.97 18.59
C VAL A 106 6.01 3.78 19.20
N LEU A 107 6.46 2.53 19.02
CA LEU A 107 5.81 1.37 19.65
C LEU A 107 6.30 1.20 21.11
N VAL A 108 5.69 1.96 22.02
CA VAL A 108 5.89 1.85 23.47
C VAL A 108 5.19 0.58 24.03
N ARG A 109 5.49 0.24 25.30
CA ARG A 109 5.26 -0.99 26.11
C ARG A 109 3.98 -1.85 25.93
N GLY A 110 2.98 -1.48 25.13
CA GLY A 110 1.74 -2.24 24.92
C GLY A 110 1.75 -3.26 23.77
N PHE A 111 2.74 -3.23 22.88
CA PHE A 111 2.80 -4.15 21.72
C PHE A 111 3.67 -5.38 21.98
N SER A 112 3.24 -6.54 21.50
CA SER A 112 4.02 -7.78 21.57
C SER A 112 5.33 -7.66 20.79
N LYS A 113 6.33 -8.47 21.17
CA LYS A 113 7.59 -8.61 20.42
C LYS A 113 7.32 -9.01 18.96
N LEU A 114 6.27 -9.80 18.71
CA LEU A 114 5.83 -10.16 17.36
C LEU A 114 5.32 -8.93 16.60
N ASP A 115 4.40 -8.16 17.17
CA ASP A 115 3.79 -6.98 16.54
C ASP A 115 4.83 -5.91 16.20
N LYS A 116 5.78 -5.69 17.12
CA LYS A 116 6.91 -4.80 16.90
C LYS A 116 7.77 -5.26 15.74
N LYS A 117 8.11 -6.56 15.70
CA LYS A 117 8.95 -7.11 14.63
C LYS A 117 8.26 -7.04 13.27
N VAL A 118 7.00 -7.47 13.18
CA VAL A 118 6.20 -7.41 11.94
C VAL A 118 6.08 -5.98 11.45
N THR A 119 5.75 -5.03 12.32
CA THR A 119 5.55 -3.62 11.96
C THR A 119 6.85 -2.93 11.53
N SER A 120 7.98 -3.31 12.13
CA SER A 120 9.32 -2.81 11.75
C SER A 120 9.78 -3.31 10.38
N VAL A 121 9.39 -4.53 10.00
CA VAL A 121 9.80 -5.18 8.76
C VAL A 121 8.87 -4.86 7.59
N MET A 122 7.60 -4.53 7.86
CA MET A 122 6.59 -4.29 6.85
C MET A 122 6.77 -2.92 6.16
N ILE A 123 7.72 -2.87 5.22
CA ILE A 123 8.01 -1.70 4.37
C ILE A 123 8.05 -2.06 2.87
N PRO A 124 7.21 -2.98 2.37
CA PRO A 124 7.25 -3.26 0.94
C PRO A 124 6.83 -1.99 0.19
N ARG A 125 7.74 -1.42 -0.60
CA ARG A 125 7.39 -0.39 -1.58
C ARG A 125 6.82 -1.12 -2.78
N GLY A 126 5.60 -0.76 -3.17
CA GLY A 126 4.87 -1.44 -4.24
C GLY A 126 4.51 -0.50 -5.37
N LEU A 127 3.36 -0.78 -5.97
CA LEU A 127 2.85 -0.11 -7.16
C LEU A 127 2.76 1.41 -7.07
N ALA A 128 2.30 1.95 -5.93
CA ALA A 128 2.14 3.40 -5.78
C ALA A 128 3.47 4.16 -5.97
N ALA A 129 4.58 3.64 -5.43
CA ALA A 129 5.88 4.26 -5.60
C ALA A 129 6.36 4.20 -7.05
N ALA A 130 6.08 3.07 -7.71
CA ALA A 130 6.42 2.83 -9.11
C ALA A 130 5.69 3.80 -10.05
N VAL A 131 4.40 4.06 -9.80
CA VAL A 131 3.60 5.05 -10.56
C VAL A 131 4.10 6.47 -10.32
N LEU A 132 4.40 6.85 -9.07
CA LEU A 132 4.87 8.20 -8.77
C LEU A 132 6.24 8.51 -9.38
N ALA A 133 7.10 7.50 -9.57
CA ALA A 133 8.41 7.67 -10.19
C ALA A 133 8.34 8.02 -11.68
N THR A 134 7.19 7.84 -12.34
CA THR A 134 7.02 8.23 -13.75
C THR A 134 6.55 9.67 -13.91
N PHE A 135 6.13 10.34 -12.82
CA PHE A 135 5.68 11.74 -12.89
C PHE A 135 6.78 12.69 -13.36
N PRO A 136 8.03 12.65 -12.84
CA PRO A 136 9.11 13.48 -13.36
C PRO A 136 9.34 13.29 -14.86
N LEU A 137 9.20 12.05 -15.34
CA LEU A 137 9.34 11.71 -16.76
C LEU A 137 8.22 12.34 -17.60
N SER A 138 6.97 12.27 -17.12
CA SER A 138 5.83 12.89 -17.79
C SER A 138 5.88 14.43 -17.80
N MET A 139 6.57 15.04 -16.83
CA MET A 139 6.77 16.49 -16.76
C MET A 139 7.94 16.98 -17.63
N GLY A 140 8.71 16.07 -18.25
CA GLY A 140 9.85 16.43 -19.11
C GLY A 140 11.04 17.02 -18.35
N LEU A 141 11.23 16.67 -17.08
CA LEU A 141 12.34 17.17 -16.28
C LEU A 141 13.70 16.61 -16.75
N PRO A 142 14.80 17.36 -16.60
CA PRO A 142 16.13 16.85 -16.89
C PRO A 142 16.46 15.66 -15.98
N ASN A 143 17.13 14.64 -16.53
CA ASN A 143 17.49 13.39 -15.85
C ASN A 143 16.29 12.60 -15.28
N ALA A 144 15.08 12.82 -15.79
CA ALA A 144 13.88 12.15 -15.30
C ALA A 144 13.90 10.61 -15.47
N GLU A 145 14.71 10.10 -16.41
CA GLU A 145 14.89 8.66 -16.64
C GLU A 145 15.52 7.94 -15.45
N ALA A 146 16.25 8.65 -14.58
CA ALA A 146 16.86 8.06 -13.39
C ALA A 146 15.81 7.61 -12.36
N TYR A 147 14.64 8.26 -12.29
CA TYR A 147 13.63 8.00 -11.25
C TYR A 147 12.98 6.61 -11.40
N PRO A 148 12.46 6.19 -12.57
CA PRO A 148 11.96 4.83 -12.77
C PRO A 148 13.03 3.75 -12.51
N GLN A 149 14.27 4.02 -12.86
CA GLN A 149 15.38 3.08 -12.70
C GLN A 149 15.72 2.88 -11.22
N ILE A 150 15.88 3.97 -10.46
CA ILE A 150 16.16 3.91 -9.01
C ILE A 150 14.99 3.25 -8.27
N ILE A 151 13.74 3.61 -8.58
CA ILE A 151 12.59 3.06 -7.84
C ILE A 151 12.43 1.56 -8.06
N PHE A 152 12.78 1.04 -9.23
CA PHE A 152 12.71 -0.39 -9.52
C PHE A 152 13.59 -1.17 -8.55
N PHE A 153 14.83 -0.73 -8.35
CA PHE A 153 15.73 -1.34 -7.37
C PHE A 153 15.23 -1.16 -5.94
N VAL A 154 14.68 0.01 -5.59
CA VAL A 154 14.07 0.22 -4.27
C VAL A 154 12.93 -0.77 -4.02
N VAL A 155 12.04 -0.97 -5.00
CA VAL A 155 10.90 -1.90 -4.91
C VAL A 155 11.40 -3.32 -4.70
N ILE A 156 12.30 -3.81 -5.56
CA ILE A 156 12.85 -5.17 -5.46
C ILE A 156 13.54 -5.39 -4.12
N THR A 157 14.47 -4.51 -3.74
CA THR A 157 15.22 -4.62 -2.48
C THR A 157 14.27 -4.56 -1.27
N SER A 158 13.29 -3.66 -1.26
CA SER A 158 12.34 -3.57 -0.15
C SER A 158 11.44 -4.80 -0.02
N VAL A 159 11.01 -5.39 -1.13
CA VAL A 159 10.21 -6.62 -1.15
C VAL A 159 11.04 -7.82 -0.66
N ILE A 160 12.30 -7.94 -1.09
CA ILE A 160 13.21 -8.98 -0.61
C ILE A 160 13.44 -8.84 0.90
N ILE A 161 13.80 -7.65 1.38
CA ILE A 161 14.02 -7.38 2.82
C ILE A 161 12.77 -7.72 3.63
N THR A 162 11.59 -7.30 3.17
CA THR A 162 10.32 -7.56 3.85
C THR A 162 10.03 -9.07 3.91
N THR A 163 10.25 -9.79 2.80
CA THR A 163 10.00 -11.24 2.71
C THR A 163 10.91 -12.01 3.65
N ILE A 164 12.20 -11.71 3.67
CA ILE A 164 13.18 -12.34 4.56
C ILE A 164 12.86 -12.00 6.02
N GLY A 165 12.58 -10.73 6.32
CA GLY A 165 12.29 -10.29 7.68
C GLY A 165 11.00 -10.90 8.25
N LEU A 166 9.96 -11.09 7.43
CA LEU A 166 8.72 -11.77 7.83
C LEU A 166 8.95 -13.27 8.04
N GLY A 167 9.79 -13.90 7.21
CA GLY A 167 10.26 -15.27 7.45
C GLY A 167 10.93 -15.43 8.82
N GLY A 168 11.70 -14.42 9.25
CA GLY A 168 12.26 -14.36 10.61
C GLY A 168 11.20 -14.14 11.69
N ALA A 169 10.17 -13.34 11.44
CA ALA A 169 9.08 -13.07 12.39
C ALA A 169 8.21 -14.31 12.66
N LYS A 170 8.07 -15.23 11.70
CA LYS A 170 7.33 -16.50 11.86
C LYS A 170 7.88 -17.39 12.99
N LYS A 171 9.15 -17.21 13.38
CA LYS A 171 9.80 -17.96 14.48
C LYS A 171 9.44 -17.43 15.87
N ILE A 172 8.80 -16.27 15.95
CA ILE A 172 8.38 -15.67 17.23
C ILE A 172 6.99 -16.26 17.54
N PRO A 173 6.81 -16.97 18.68
CA PRO A 173 5.49 -17.49 19.04
C PRO A 173 4.50 -16.33 19.15
N PRO A 174 3.24 -16.52 18.71
CA PRO A 174 2.21 -15.52 18.92
C PRO A 174 2.14 -15.22 20.42
N PRO A 175 1.98 -13.95 20.82
CA PRO A 175 1.74 -13.64 22.22
C PRO A 175 0.57 -14.51 22.70
N GLU A 176 0.71 -15.16 23.87
CA GLU A 176 -0.44 -15.73 24.56
C GLU A 176 -1.51 -14.64 24.59
N SER A 177 -2.76 -15.00 24.25
CA SER A 177 -3.88 -14.07 24.32
C SER A 177 -4.11 -13.72 25.79
N GLN A 178 -3.29 -12.83 26.34
CA GLN A 178 -3.75 -11.98 27.41
C GLN A 178 -4.86 -11.18 26.76
N SER A 179 -6.08 -11.61 27.05
CA SER A 179 -7.33 -10.89 26.89
C SER A 179 -7.05 -9.45 26.48
N GLY A 180 -7.24 -9.18 25.18
CA GLY A 180 -7.22 -7.82 24.67
C GLY A 180 -8.05 -6.96 25.63
N GLY A 181 -7.56 -5.75 25.94
CA GLY A 181 -7.97 -4.90 27.06
C GLY A 181 -9.44 -4.43 27.13
N PHE A 182 -10.37 -5.21 26.57
CA PHE A 182 -11.82 -5.03 26.62
C PHE A 182 -12.59 -6.28 27.07
N VAL A 183 -11.93 -7.42 27.33
CA VAL A 183 -12.61 -8.58 27.91
C VAL A 183 -12.36 -8.61 29.41
N LYS A 184 -13.32 -8.08 30.18
CA LYS A 184 -13.41 -8.39 31.61
C LYS A 184 -13.84 -9.85 31.74
N ASP A 185 -12.95 -10.69 32.25
CA ASP A 185 -13.35 -12.01 32.73
C ASP A 185 -14.36 -11.81 33.86
N LYS A 186 -15.59 -12.25 33.62
CA LYS A 186 -16.60 -12.36 34.68
C LYS A 186 -16.13 -13.47 35.62
N LYS A 187 -15.74 -13.08 36.83
CA LYS A 187 -15.72 -13.99 37.98
C LYS A 187 -17.14 -14.44 38.32
#